data_AF-A0A3D5Q8A2-F1
#
_entry.id   AF-A0A3D5Q8A2-F1
#
_cell.length_a   1.000
_cell.length_b   1.000
_cell.length_c   1.000
_cell.angle_alpha   90.00
_cell.angle_beta   90.00
_cell.angle_gamma   90.00
#
_symmetry.space_group_name_H-M   'P 1'
#
loop_
_entity.id
_entity.type
_entity.pdbx_description
1 polymer ?
#
loop_
_entity_poly.entity_id
_entity_poly.type
_entity_poly.pdbx_seq_one_letter_code
_entity_poly.pdbx_strand_id
1 'polypeptide(L)'
;MLSLLACFVRGNQVEVRVEGGYPALQDNAEAFLGEVEGRSADSLRRYAPRAVDQIKTALRALGYYRPEITWEIVGEGLATLRLAGG
;
A
#
# COMPACT_ATOMS: atom_id res chain seq x y z
N MET A 1 24.50 -29.63 -0.37
CA MET A 1 24.48 -28.27 0.20
C MET A 1 23.04 -27.81 0.20
N LEU A 2 22.38 -27.86 1.37
CA LEU A 2 20.98 -27.48 1.50
C LEU A 2 20.94 -25.93 1.53
N SER A 3 20.76 -25.30 0.38
CA SER A 3 20.54 -23.85 0.34
C SER A 3 19.14 -23.57 0.90
N LEU A 4 19.06 -23.27 2.20
CA LEU A 4 17.93 -22.54 2.75
C LEU A 4 17.93 -21.15 2.11
N LEU A 5 17.09 -20.96 1.10
CA LEU A 5 16.60 -19.63 0.75
C LEU A 5 15.90 -19.11 2.01
N ALA A 6 16.59 -18.24 2.75
CA ALA A 6 15.98 -17.47 3.81
C ALA A 6 14.87 -16.63 3.16
N CYS A 7 13.65 -17.13 3.23
CA CYS A 7 12.46 -16.34 2.93
C CYS A 7 12.46 -15.23 3.98
N PHE A 8 12.92 -14.04 3.61
CA PHE A 8 12.73 -12.86 4.44
C PHE A 8 11.23 -12.63 4.51
N VAL A 9 10.60 -13.14 5.57
CA VAL A 9 9.27 -12.69 5.99
C VAL A 9 9.48 -11.26 6.49
N ARG A 10 9.44 -10.30 5.56
CA ARG A 10 9.22 -8.90 5.91
C ARG A 10 7.72 -8.77 6.08
N GLY A 11 7.27 -8.34 7.26
CA GLY A 11 5.90 -7.87 7.42
C GLY A 11 5.56 -6.83 6.36
N ASN A 12 4.27 -6.63 6.12
CA ASN A 12 3.69 -5.90 5.00
C ASN A 12 4.62 -4.84 4.36
N GLN A 13 5.01 -5.07 3.11
CA GLN A 13 5.93 -4.23 2.34
C GLN A 13 5.29 -2.93 1.83
N VAL A 14 4.00 -2.74 2.06
CA VAL A 14 3.27 -1.53 1.69
C VAL A 14 2.55 -0.99 2.91
N GLU A 15 2.92 0.22 3.34
CA GLU A 15 2.23 0.97 4.38
C GLU A 15 1.23 1.92 3.72
N VAL A 16 -0.03 1.88 4.17
CA VAL A 16 -1.01 2.90 3.83
C VAL A 16 -1.00 3.96 4.92
N ARG A 17 -1.06 5.24 4.56
CA ARG A 17 -1.14 6.35 5.50
C ARG A 17 -2.17 7.37 5.01
N VAL A 18 -3.22 7.54 5.79
CA VAL A 18 -4.24 8.56 5.59
C VAL A 18 -3.90 9.80 6.41
N GLU A 19 -3.74 10.94 5.74
CA GLU A 19 -3.53 12.21 6.41
C GLU A 19 -4.90 12.81 6.82
N GLY A 20 -4.93 13.56 7.93
CA GLY A 20 -6.13 14.25 8.39
C GLY A 20 -7.01 13.48 9.40
N GLY A 21 -6.54 12.34 9.93
CA GLY A 21 -7.18 11.69 11.08
C GLY A 21 -8.49 10.97 10.77
N TYR A 22 -8.54 10.24 9.66
CA TYR A 22 -9.71 9.50 9.20
C TYR A 22 -9.53 7.97 9.38
N PRO A 23 -9.77 7.42 10.58
CA PRO A 23 -9.49 6.00 10.87
C PRO A 23 -10.29 5.04 9.99
N ALA A 24 -11.56 5.36 9.68
CA ALA A 24 -12.38 4.52 8.80
C ALA A 24 -11.84 4.44 7.36
N LEU A 25 -11.19 5.50 6.87
CA LEU A 25 -10.53 5.47 5.55
C LEU A 25 -9.24 4.67 5.59
N GLN A 26 -8.48 4.81 6.69
CA GLN A 26 -7.27 4.04 6.94
C GLN A 26 -7.58 2.53 6.94
N ASP A 27 -8.50 2.11 7.80
CA ASP A 27 -8.86 0.69 7.97
C ASP A 27 -9.39 0.07 6.67
N ASN A 28 -10.24 0.81 5.94
CA ASN A 28 -10.79 0.31 4.68
C ASN A 28 -9.72 0.21 3.59
N ALA A 29 -8.81 1.20 3.49
CA ALA A 29 -7.74 1.17 2.52
C ALA A 29 -6.73 0.04 2.81
N GLU A 30 -6.37 -0.19 4.07
CA GLU A 30 -5.53 -1.32 4.49
C GLU A 30 -6.19 -2.66 4.17
N ALA A 31 -7.47 -2.82 4.51
CA ALA A 31 -8.22 -4.05 4.24
C ALA A 31 -8.32 -4.37 2.74
N PHE A 32 -8.52 -3.37 1.89
CA PHE A 32 -8.60 -3.56 0.43
C PHE A 32 -7.25 -3.82 -0.22
N LEU A 33 -6.18 -3.24 0.30
CA LEU A 33 -4.83 -3.50 -0.17
C LEU A 33 -4.40 -4.94 0.19
N GLY A 34 -4.70 -5.35 1.42
CA GLY A 34 -4.26 -6.61 1.99
C GLY A 34 -2.76 -6.65 2.27
N GLU A 35 -2.27 -7.83 2.64
CA GLU A 35 -0.85 -8.06 2.89
C GLU A 35 -0.07 -8.16 1.57
N VAL A 36 1.02 -7.40 1.47
CA VAL A 36 1.93 -7.40 0.33
C VAL A 36 3.31 -7.85 0.78
N GLU A 37 3.74 -9.04 0.37
CA GLU A 37 5.03 -9.60 0.76
C GLU A 37 5.77 -10.26 -0.42
N GLY A 38 7.06 -10.60 -0.22
CA GLY A 38 7.89 -11.34 -1.18
C GLY A 38 8.27 -10.58 -2.46
N ARG A 39 8.13 -9.25 -2.50
CA ARG A 39 8.38 -8.42 -3.69
C ARG A 39 9.71 -7.69 -3.62
N SER A 40 10.43 -7.66 -4.73
CA SER A 40 11.56 -6.74 -4.93
C SER A 40 11.07 -5.30 -5.06
N ALA A 41 11.96 -4.31 -4.85
CA ALA A 41 11.62 -2.90 -5.05
C ALA A 41 11.10 -2.59 -6.47
N ASP A 42 11.68 -3.24 -7.49
CA ASP A 42 11.23 -3.11 -8.88
C ASP A 42 9.84 -3.75 -9.12
N SER A 43 9.55 -4.89 -8.47
CA SER A 43 8.21 -5.48 -8.46
C SER A 43 7.19 -4.56 -7.77
N LEU A 44 7.58 -3.90 -6.67
CA LEU A 44 6.74 -2.91 -5.99
C LEU A 44 6.46 -1.67 -6.85
N ARG A 45 7.44 -1.18 -7.63
CA ARG A 45 7.21 -0.08 -8.60
C ARG A 45 6.12 -0.43 -9.60
N ARG A 46 6.16 -1.64 -10.15
CA ARG A 46 5.14 -2.12 -11.10
C ARG A 46 3.80 -2.41 -10.44
N TYR A 47 3.80 -2.77 -9.16
CA TYR A 47 2.57 -3.01 -8.41
C TYR A 47 1.85 -1.72 -8.02
N ALA A 48 2.58 -0.62 -7.82
CA ALA A 48 2.06 0.66 -7.34
C ALA A 48 0.77 1.14 -8.05
N PRO A 49 0.66 1.16 -9.40
CA PRO A 49 -0.56 1.62 -10.06
C PRO A 49 -1.79 0.79 -9.69
N ARG A 50 -1.63 -0.54 -9.56
CA ARG A 50 -2.71 -1.44 -9.16
C ARG A 50 -3.13 -1.19 -7.71
N ALA A 51 -2.18 -1.02 -6.80
CA ALA A 51 -2.45 -0.71 -5.40
C ALA A 51 -3.24 0.61 -5.27
N VAL A 52 -2.83 1.64 -6.02
CA VAL A 52 -3.54 2.92 -6.09
C VAL A 52 -4.98 2.74 -6.56
N ASP A 53 -5.23 1.95 -7.62
CA ASP A 53 -6.59 1.72 -8.13
C ASP A 53 -7.47 0.91 -7.16
N GLN A 54 -6.89 -0.06 -6.46
CA GLN A 54 -7.58 -0.80 -5.39
C GLN A 54 -8.03 0.17 -4.28
N ILE A 55 -7.14 1.05 -3.83
CA ILE A 55 -7.44 1.98 -2.75
C ILE A 55 -8.43 3.06 -3.19
N LYS A 56 -8.35 3.58 -4.43
CA LYS A 56 -9.39 4.47 -4.97
C LYS A 56 -10.77 3.82 -4.94
N THR A 57 -10.85 2.52 -5.21
CA THR A 57 -12.11 1.77 -5.17
C THR A 57 -12.64 1.65 -3.75
N ALA A 58 -11.76 1.35 -2.79
CA ALA A 58 -12.10 1.30 -1.36
C ALA A 58 -12.65 2.65 -0.86
N LEU A 59 -11.95 3.75 -1.16
CA LEU A 59 -12.33 5.09 -0.75
C LEU A 59 -13.67 5.52 -1.38
N ARG A 60 -13.89 5.17 -2.64
CA ARG A 60 -15.15 5.43 -3.34
C ARG A 60 -16.34 4.77 -2.65
N ALA A 61 -16.16 3.55 -2.12
CA ALA A 61 -17.20 2.85 -1.37
C ALA A 61 -17.63 3.61 -0.10
N LEU A 62 -16.79 4.51 0.41
CA LEU A 62 -17.08 5.41 1.53
C LEU A 62 -17.46 6.84 1.11
N GLY A 63 -17.68 7.08 -0.19
CA GLY A 63 -18.08 8.38 -0.72
C GLY A 63 -16.94 9.32 -1.09
N TYR A 64 -15.68 8.88 -1.04
CA TYR A 64 -14.51 9.69 -1.40
C TYR A 64 -14.11 9.48 -2.86
N TYR A 65 -14.62 10.33 -3.74
CA TYR A 65 -14.47 10.17 -5.19
C TYR A 65 -13.23 10.84 -5.80
N ARG A 66 -12.64 11.82 -5.10
CA ARG A 66 -11.49 12.60 -5.58
C ARG A 66 -10.31 12.59 -4.59
N PRO A 67 -9.84 11.41 -4.16
CA PRO A 67 -8.67 11.34 -3.28
C PRO A 67 -7.39 11.68 -4.06
N GLU A 68 -6.54 12.50 -3.45
CA GLU A 68 -5.16 12.65 -3.91
C GLU A 68 -4.33 11.54 -3.29
N ILE A 69 -3.69 10.76 -4.15
CA ILE A 69 -3.01 9.53 -3.76
C ILE A 69 -1.58 9.61 -4.28
N THR A 70 -0.61 9.64 -3.37
CA THR A 70 0.82 9.60 -3.70
C THR A 70 1.46 8.33 -3.21
N TRP A 71 2.37 7.78 -4.02
CA TRP A 71 3.07 6.53 -3.73
C TRP A 71 4.58 6.77 -3.80
N GLU A 72 5.30 6.35 -2.77
CA GLU A 72 6.75 6.44 -2.70
C GLU A 72 7.33 5.09 -2.32
N ILE A 73 8.48 4.71 -2.88
CA ILE A 73 9.24 3.54 -2.41
C ILE A 73 10.42 4.03 -1.58
N VAL A 74 10.39 3.68 -0.30
CA VAL A 74 11.44 3.98 0.67
C VAL A 74 12.29 2.72 0.88
N GLY A 75 13.61 2.86 0.72
CA GLY A 75 14.57 1.78 0.93
C GLY A 75 14.33 0.56 0.02
N GLU A 76 14.49 -0.64 0.58
CA GLU A 76 14.36 -1.92 -0.14
C GLU A 76 12.92 -2.43 -0.30
N GLY A 77 11.95 -1.52 -0.39
CA GLY A 77 10.57 -1.89 -0.69
C GLY A 77 9.60 -1.76 0.46
N LEU A 78 9.68 -0.66 1.22
CA LEU A 78 8.52 -0.15 1.95
C LEU A 78 7.89 0.91 1.07
N ALA A 79 6.70 0.65 0.56
CA ALA A 79 5.97 1.67 -0.16
C ALA A 79 4.99 2.39 0.74
N THR A 80 5.03 3.72 0.76
CA THR A 80 4.06 4.52 1.52
C THR A 80 3.03 5.08 0.57
N LEU A 81 1.75 4.81 0.84
CA LEU A 81 0.65 5.51 0.20
C LEU A 81 0.18 6.67 1.08
N ARG A 82 0.20 7.90 0.57
CA ARG A 82 -0.38 9.05 1.27
C ARG A 82 -1.67 9.48 0.62
N LEU A 83 -2.69 9.63 1.46
CA LEU A 83 -4.02 10.13 1.09
C LEU A 83 -4.19 11.53 1.68
N ALA A 84 -4.21 12.57 0.85
CA ALA A 84 -4.56 13.91 1.29
C ALA A 84 -6.09 14.06 1.27
N GLY A 85 -6.66 14.38 2.43
CA GLY A 85 -8.10 14.66 2.56
C GLY A 85 -8.43 15.99 1.89
N GLY A 86 -9.17 15.93 0.78
CA GLY A 86 -9.83 17.10 0.19
C GLY A 86 -11.16 17.42 0.86
#